data_AF-A0A2W6HXB6-F1
#
_entry.id   AF-A0A2W6HXB6-F1
#
_cell.length_a   1.000
_cell.length_b   1.000
_cell.length_c   1.000
_cell.angle_alpha   90.00
_cell.angle_beta   90.00
_cell.angle_gamma   90.00
#
_symmetry.space_group_name_H-M   'P 1'
#
loop_
_entity.id
_entity.type
_entity.pdbx_description
1 polymer ?
#
loop_
_entity_poly.entity_id
_entity_poly.type
_entity_poly.pdbx_seq_one_letter_code
_entity_poly.pdbx_strand_id
1 'polypeptide(L)'
;MSGRIVTLNASKGGINRLRTKGGADPNTLYDLVNGYVDQDGVPRSRPGTKNKNTLPTGATKGLCAYDGKLIVFSHQPQTIAASTPVVECEVLKHPNTPDLPIKEIHFAGPFLGYLYVVPEFVNGDVFHYWLQRGTTWEPGKIYLPGSLVTPTAPNGIAYQLDSGTEQFQVWVRNVARALGDKVVPTTDNGYYYTVTDAFGPAPRSGATEPSWPTSPGATVFEDSDVANPTPIAGEQSGNQLPPDVTDRYGSSGGNSPWRNMNNQEAQ
;
A
#
# COMPACT_ATOMS: atom_id res chain seq x y z
N MET A 1 -2.28 -54.26 -60.83
CA MET A 1 -1.65 -53.12 -60.14
C MET A 1 -1.07 -53.63 -58.83
N SER A 2 0.25 -53.70 -58.71
CA SER A 2 0.90 -54.07 -57.45
C SER A 2 0.90 -52.85 -56.54
N GLY A 3 0.11 -52.88 -55.47
CA GLY A 3 0.05 -51.78 -54.50
C GLY A 3 1.38 -51.69 -53.75
N ARG A 4 2.11 -50.58 -53.95
CA ARG A 4 3.32 -50.31 -53.16
C ARG A 4 2.92 -50.02 -51.71
N ILE A 5 3.26 -50.93 -50.81
CA ILE A 5 3.15 -50.70 -49.37
C ILE A 5 4.22 -49.67 -49.00
N VAL A 6 3.80 -48.53 -48.46
CA VAL A 6 4.70 -47.49 -47.93
C VAL A 6 4.63 -47.57 -46.42
N THR A 7 5.76 -47.87 -45.78
CA THR A 7 5.85 -47.98 -44.32
C THR A 7 6.02 -46.59 -43.70
N LEU A 8 5.01 -46.15 -42.95
CA LEU A 8 4.96 -44.84 -42.29
C LEU A 8 5.61 -44.94 -40.90
N ASN A 9 6.95 -44.99 -40.86
CA ASN A 9 7.66 -45.32 -39.62
C ASN A 9 8.28 -44.13 -38.90
N ALA A 10 8.48 -43.00 -39.60
CA ALA A 10 9.08 -41.80 -39.01
C ALA A 10 8.58 -40.56 -39.75
N SER A 11 8.01 -39.63 -38.99
CA SER A 11 7.63 -38.30 -39.48
C SER A 11 8.85 -37.38 -39.36
N LYS A 12 9.43 -36.98 -40.49
CA LYS A 12 10.56 -36.03 -40.52
C LYS A 12 10.10 -34.59 -40.73
N GLY A 13 8.84 -34.38 -41.11
CA GLY A 13 8.21 -33.10 -41.30
C GLY A 13 7.10 -32.83 -40.28
N GLY A 14 6.70 -31.57 -40.18
CA GLY A 14 5.58 -31.14 -39.34
C GLY A 14 4.21 -31.39 -39.97
N ILE A 15 3.21 -30.65 -39.50
CA ILE A 15 1.86 -30.67 -40.05
C ILE A 15 1.86 -30.01 -41.44
N ASN A 16 1.39 -30.72 -42.46
CA ASN A 16 1.21 -30.21 -43.81
C ASN A 16 -0.20 -30.54 -44.34
N ARG A 17 -0.97 -29.50 -44.65
CA ARG A 17 -2.35 -29.60 -45.17
C ARG A 17 -2.47 -29.20 -46.64
N LEU A 18 -1.35 -28.97 -47.32
CA LEU A 18 -1.34 -28.63 -48.74
C LEU A 18 -1.89 -29.80 -49.56
N ARG A 19 -2.67 -29.48 -50.60
CA ARG A 19 -3.12 -30.47 -51.57
C ARG A 19 -1.92 -30.97 -52.37
N THR A 20 -1.51 -32.21 -52.14
CA THR A 20 -0.39 -32.81 -52.88
C THR A 20 -0.87 -33.42 -54.20
N LYS A 21 -0.21 -33.05 -55.29
CA LYS A 21 -0.41 -33.67 -56.61
C LYS A 21 0.44 -34.95 -56.66
N GLY A 22 -0.19 -36.11 -56.52
CA GLY A 22 0.50 -37.42 -56.56
C GLY A 22 0.51 -38.22 -55.26
N GLY A 23 -0.14 -37.74 -54.20
CA GLY A 23 -0.28 -38.44 -52.90
C GLY A 23 0.34 -37.68 -51.73
N ALA A 24 -0.09 -37.96 -50.50
CA ALA A 24 0.45 -37.32 -49.30
C ALA A 24 1.93 -37.69 -49.08
N ASP A 25 2.76 -36.73 -48.63
CA ASP A 25 4.17 -37.02 -48.30
C ASP A 25 4.22 -37.92 -47.05
N PRO A 26 4.81 -39.13 -47.16
CA PRO A 26 4.92 -40.07 -46.04
C PRO A 26 5.63 -39.53 -44.80
N ASN A 27 6.45 -38.48 -44.95
CA ASN A 27 7.21 -37.89 -43.85
C ASN A 27 6.45 -36.80 -43.09
N THR A 28 5.26 -36.40 -43.56
CA THR A 28 4.48 -35.29 -42.98
C THR A 28 3.22 -35.79 -42.31
N LEU A 29 2.76 -35.04 -41.31
CA LEU A 29 1.50 -35.31 -40.65
C LEU A 29 0.39 -34.43 -41.23
N TYR A 30 -0.81 -34.96 -41.36
CA TYR A 30 -1.97 -34.14 -41.70
C TYR A 30 -2.48 -33.35 -40.48
N ASP A 31 -2.43 -33.97 -39.31
CA ASP A 31 -2.76 -33.36 -38.02
C ASP A 31 -2.01 -34.03 -36.87
N LEU A 32 -1.73 -33.29 -35.80
CA LEU A 32 -1.16 -33.80 -34.55
C LEU A 32 -1.70 -32.98 -33.38
N VAL A 33 -2.58 -33.58 -32.58
CA VAL A 33 -3.22 -32.91 -31.45
C VAL A 33 -2.59 -33.37 -30.15
N ASN A 34 -2.23 -32.41 -29.28
CA ASN A 34 -1.67 -32.68 -27.96
C ASN A 34 -0.44 -33.61 -27.98
N GLY A 35 0.38 -33.53 -29.02
CA GLY A 35 1.58 -34.33 -29.19
C GLY A 35 2.75 -33.52 -29.74
N TYR A 36 3.91 -34.17 -29.82
CA TYR A 36 5.09 -33.66 -30.50
C TYR A 36 5.76 -34.80 -31.26
N VAL A 37 6.61 -34.48 -32.24
CA VAL A 37 7.46 -35.47 -32.92
C VAL A 37 8.82 -35.43 -32.23
N ASP A 38 9.31 -36.56 -31.72
CA ASP A 38 10.62 -36.63 -31.09
C ASP A 38 11.77 -36.65 -32.13
N GLN A 39 13.01 -36.68 -31.64
CA GLN A 39 14.20 -36.64 -32.50
C GLN A 39 14.30 -37.87 -33.44
N ASP A 40 13.66 -38.98 -33.08
CA ASP A 40 13.62 -40.20 -33.88
C ASP A 40 12.48 -40.17 -34.93
N GLY A 41 11.70 -39.08 -34.97
CA GLY A 41 10.57 -38.93 -35.89
C GLY A 41 9.31 -39.64 -35.41
N VAL A 42 9.23 -40.02 -34.13
CA VAL A 42 8.08 -40.74 -33.57
C VAL A 42 7.11 -39.75 -32.93
N PRO A 43 5.80 -39.80 -33.26
CA PRO A 43 4.79 -39.03 -32.54
C PRO A 43 4.69 -39.48 -31.08
N ARG A 44 4.88 -38.53 -30.15
CA ARG A 44 4.77 -38.72 -28.70
C ARG A 44 3.63 -37.86 -28.15
N SER A 45 2.99 -38.33 -27.08
CA SER A 45 2.05 -37.49 -26.33
C SER A 45 2.78 -36.33 -25.69
N ARG A 46 2.16 -35.14 -25.65
CA ARG A 46 2.69 -34.01 -24.89
C ARG A 46 2.88 -34.42 -23.43
N PRO A 47 3.96 -34.00 -22.76
CA PRO A 47 4.06 -34.12 -21.32
C PRO A 47 2.85 -33.47 -20.66
N GLY A 48 2.28 -34.14 -19.65
CA GLY A 48 1.17 -33.60 -18.89
C GLY A 48 1.59 -32.41 -18.04
N THR A 49 0.66 -31.48 -17.78
CA THR A 49 0.81 -30.47 -16.75
C THR A 49 0.33 -31.03 -15.42
N LYS A 50 1.13 -30.90 -14.36
CA LYS A 50 0.73 -31.24 -13.00
C LYS A 50 0.35 -29.96 -12.26
N ASN A 51 -0.83 -29.94 -11.64
CA ASN A 51 -1.21 -28.86 -10.75
C ASN A 51 -0.24 -28.79 -9.57
N LYS A 52 0.40 -27.64 -9.40
CA LYS A 52 1.37 -27.42 -8.32
C LYS A 52 0.69 -27.07 -7.00
N ASN A 53 -0.39 -26.28 -7.05
CA ASN A 53 -1.16 -25.85 -5.90
C ASN A 53 -2.66 -25.90 -6.21
N THR A 54 -3.47 -26.16 -5.19
CA THR A 54 -4.93 -26.09 -5.25
C THR A 54 -5.37 -24.81 -4.55
N LEU A 55 -6.04 -23.91 -5.28
CA LEU A 55 -6.58 -22.68 -4.71
C LEU A 55 -7.97 -22.93 -4.12
N PRO A 56 -8.38 -22.18 -3.07
CA PRO A 56 -9.73 -22.26 -2.54
C PRO A 56 -10.80 -21.98 -3.61
N THR A 57 -11.74 -22.91 -3.76
CA THR A 57 -12.77 -22.84 -4.81
C THR A 57 -13.65 -21.61 -4.63
N GLY A 58 -13.77 -20.80 -5.70
CA GLY A 58 -14.67 -19.64 -5.74
C GLY A 58 -14.21 -18.43 -4.90
N ALA A 59 -13.13 -18.53 -4.14
CA ALA A 59 -12.71 -17.46 -3.22
C ALA A 59 -11.59 -16.56 -3.77
N THR A 60 -10.80 -17.03 -4.74
CA THR A 60 -9.67 -16.29 -5.32
C THR A 60 -9.94 -15.85 -6.76
N LYS A 61 -9.40 -14.70 -7.15
CA LYS A 61 -9.49 -14.10 -8.48
C LYS A 61 -8.11 -13.64 -8.95
N GLY A 62 -7.85 -13.73 -10.24
CA GLY A 62 -6.59 -13.31 -10.86
C GLY A 62 -5.37 -14.12 -10.42
N LEU A 63 -4.26 -13.91 -11.12
CA LEU A 63 -2.94 -14.47 -10.80
C LEU A 63 -1.87 -13.56 -11.43
N CYS A 64 -0.90 -13.09 -10.63
CA CYS A 64 0.26 -12.38 -11.17
C CYS A 64 1.55 -12.84 -10.48
N ALA A 65 2.68 -12.81 -11.21
CA ALA A 65 3.98 -13.06 -10.59
C ALA A 65 4.53 -11.75 -10.02
N TYR A 66 4.95 -11.77 -8.75
CA TYR A 66 5.52 -10.62 -8.05
C TYR A 66 6.38 -11.10 -6.87
N ASP A 67 7.54 -10.48 -6.68
CA ASP A 67 8.46 -10.76 -5.55
C ASP A 67 8.82 -12.25 -5.39
N GLY A 68 9.09 -12.92 -6.52
CA GLY A 68 9.41 -14.36 -6.54
C GLY A 68 8.25 -15.30 -6.21
N LYS A 69 7.04 -14.76 -6.02
CA LYS A 69 5.81 -15.48 -5.71
C LYS A 69 4.74 -15.27 -6.78
N LEU A 70 3.72 -16.10 -6.73
CA LEU A 70 2.48 -15.97 -7.46
C LEU A 70 1.44 -15.37 -6.50
N ILE A 71 0.90 -14.22 -6.85
CA ILE A 71 -0.07 -13.51 -6.05
C ILE A 71 -1.46 -13.77 -6.62
N VAL A 72 -2.39 -14.17 -5.76
CA VAL A 72 -3.82 -14.28 -6.04
C VAL A 72 -4.59 -13.31 -5.17
N PHE A 73 -5.77 -12.90 -5.59
CA PHE A 73 -6.54 -11.86 -4.91
C PHE A 73 -7.84 -12.41 -4.34
N SER A 74 -8.25 -11.93 -3.18
CA SER A 74 -9.55 -12.24 -2.58
C SER A 74 -10.09 -11.03 -1.81
N HIS A 75 -11.38 -11.03 -1.50
CA HIS A 75 -11.99 -10.03 -0.61
C HIS A 75 -11.92 -10.45 0.86
N GLN A 76 -11.52 -11.69 1.16
CA GLN A 76 -11.33 -12.22 2.50
C GLN A 76 -9.99 -12.96 2.59
N PRO A 77 -9.33 -13.00 3.74
CA PRO A 77 -8.11 -13.79 3.94
C PRO A 77 -8.31 -15.24 3.52
N GLN A 78 -7.40 -15.79 2.72
CA GLN A 78 -7.44 -17.17 2.27
C GLN A 78 -6.22 -17.95 2.76
N THR A 79 -6.47 -19.09 3.37
CA THR A 79 -5.41 -20.06 3.66
C THR A 79 -5.14 -20.87 2.41
N ILE A 80 -3.97 -20.66 1.80
CA ILE A 80 -3.51 -21.46 0.67
C ILE A 80 -2.67 -22.62 1.24
N ALA A 81 -3.12 -23.85 1.01
CA ALA A 81 -2.41 -25.04 1.47
C ALA A 81 -0.98 -25.04 0.93
N ALA A 82 -0.01 -24.91 1.84
CA ALA A 82 1.39 -24.82 1.50
C ALA A 82 1.93 -26.21 1.12
N SER A 83 2.18 -26.45 -0.17
CA SER A 83 3.17 -27.46 -0.57
C SER A 83 4.56 -26.84 -0.73
N THR A 84 4.61 -25.53 -1.03
CA THR A 84 5.76 -24.62 -1.04
C THR A 84 5.16 -23.21 -1.14
N PRO A 85 5.60 -22.15 -0.42
CA PRO A 85 4.97 -20.82 -0.44
C PRO A 85 5.26 -20.06 -1.76
N VAL A 86 4.91 -20.69 -2.87
CA VAL A 86 4.96 -20.13 -4.22
C VAL A 86 3.76 -19.24 -4.45
N VAL A 87 2.66 -19.43 -3.71
CA VAL A 87 1.43 -18.66 -3.87
C VAL A 87 1.10 -17.92 -2.59
N GLU A 88 0.77 -16.64 -2.70
CA GLU A 88 0.34 -15.77 -1.62
C GLU A 88 -1.01 -15.14 -2.00
N CYS A 89 -1.87 -14.93 -1.00
CA CYS A 89 -3.15 -14.27 -1.21
C CYS A 89 -3.11 -12.84 -0.70
N GLU A 90 -3.34 -11.88 -1.58
CA GLU A 90 -3.59 -10.49 -1.22
C GLU A 90 -5.09 -10.26 -1.03
N VAL A 91 -5.43 -9.47 -0.01
CA VAL A 91 -6.83 -9.15 0.32
C VAL A 91 -7.15 -7.74 -0.18
N LEU A 92 -8.18 -7.62 -1.02
CA LEU A 92 -8.68 -6.35 -1.55
C LEU A 92 -10.08 -6.08 -1.01
N LYS A 93 -10.23 -5.01 -0.25
CA LYS A 93 -11.51 -4.60 0.37
C LYS A 93 -12.14 -3.47 -0.40
N HIS A 94 -13.44 -3.56 -0.70
CA HIS A 94 -14.18 -2.46 -1.28
C HIS A 94 -14.22 -1.27 -0.29
N PRO A 95 -13.96 -0.01 -0.71
CA PRO A 95 -13.79 1.11 0.21
C PRO A 95 -15.00 1.42 1.11
N ASN A 96 -16.21 1.20 0.59
CA ASN A 96 -17.46 1.55 1.28
C ASN A 96 -18.22 0.32 1.83
N THR A 97 -17.88 -0.88 1.38
CA THR A 97 -18.61 -2.13 1.70
C THR A 97 -17.60 -3.28 1.79
N PRO A 98 -16.75 -3.33 2.83
CA PRO A 98 -15.53 -4.14 2.84
C PRO A 98 -15.73 -5.64 2.56
N ASP A 99 -16.90 -6.21 2.86
CA ASP A 99 -17.19 -7.62 2.62
C ASP A 99 -17.72 -7.94 1.22
N LEU A 100 -17.80 -6.95 0.33
CA LEU A 100 -18.27 -7.15 -1.03
C LEU A 100 -17.30 -8.04 -1.83
N PRO A 101 -17.77 -9.15 -2.44
CA PRO A 101 -16.89 -10.02 -3.22
C PRO A 101 -16.31 -9.38 -4.47
N ILE A 102 -15.10 -9.80 -4.83
CA ILE A 102 -14.47 -9.47 -6.11
C ILE A 102 -15.13 -10.33 -7.20
N LYS A 103 -15.58 -9.68 -8.28
CA LYS A 103 -16.07 -10.34 -9.48
C LYS A 103 -14.90 -10.81 -10.35
N GLU A 104 -13.98 -9.89 -10.69
CA GLU A 104 -12.85 -10.12 -11.60
C GLU A 104 -11.67 -9.18 -11.30
N ILE A 105 -10.47 -9.55 -11.76
CA ILE A 105 -9.28 -8.69 -11.76
C ILE A 105 -8.98 -8.30 -13.20
N HIS A 106 -9.14 -7.03 -13.54
CA HIS A 106 -8.89 -6.50 -14.88
C HIS A 106 -7.39 -6.36 -15.17
N PHE A 107 -6.63 -5.98 -14.15
CA PHE A 107 -5.18 -5.83 -14.24
C PHE A 107 -4.51 -6.10 -12.90
N ALA A 108 -3.34 -6.76 -12.95
CA ALA A 108 -2.44 -6.88 -11.81
C ALA A 108 -0.99 -6.94 -12.32
N GLY A 109 -0.15 -6.03 -11.83
CA GLY A 109 1.26 -6.00 -12.22
C GLY A 109 2.11 -5.05 -11.39
N PRO A 110 3.44 -5.19 -11.42
CA PRO A 110 4.34 -4.31 -10.69
C PRO A 110 4.29 -2.89 -11.25
N PHE A 111 4.20 -1.90 -10.35
CA PHE A 111 4.22 -0.48 -10.64
C PHE A 111 4.88 0.27 -9.48
N LEU A 112 5.97 0.99 -9.78
CA LEU A 112 6.75 1.77 -8.81
C LEU A 112 7.15 0.98 -7.55
N GLY A 113 7.57 -0.28 -7.73
CA GLY A 113 8.08 -1.12 -6.64
C GLY A 113 7.01 -1.81 -5.80
N TYR A 114 5.73 -1.70 -6.16
CA TYR A 114 4.60 -2.40 -5.52
C TYR A 114 3.64 -2.97 -6.57
N LEU A 115 2.61 -3.70 -6.14
CA LEU A 115 1.58 -4.17 -7.06
C LEU A 115 0.54 -3.09 -7.32
N TYR A 116 0.23 -2.86 -8.60
CA TYR A 116 -0.94 -2.12 -9.02
C TYR A 116 -2.01 -3.09 -9.50
N VAL A 117 -3.20 -3.00 -8.90
CA VAL A 117 -4.28 -3.95 -9.10
C VAL A 117 -5.60 -3.22 -9.34
N VAL A 118 -6.36 -3.70 -10.32
CA VAL A 118 -7.65 -3.15 -10.72
C VAL A 118 -8.72 -4.23 -10.59
N PRO A 119 -9.33 -4.41 -9.41
CA PRO A 119 -10.46 -5.32 -9.23
C PRO A 119 -11.79 -4.66 -9.64
N GLU A 120 -12.69 -5.48 -10.16
CA GLU A 120 -14.12 -5.19 -10.23
C GLU A 120 -14.84 -5.98 -9.14
N PHE A 121 -15.71 -5.32 -8.38
CA PHE A 121 -16.55 -5.94 -7.36
C PHE A 121 -17.90 -6.38 -7.94
N VAL A 122 -18.62 -7.25 -7.23
CA VAL A 122 -19.89 -7.83 -7.75
C VAL A 122 -21.00 -6.80 -8.02
N ASN A 123 -20.90 -5.59 -7.46
CA ASN A 123 -21.80 -4.48 -7.78
C ASN A 123 -21.42 -3.73 -9.06
N GLY A 124 -20.32 -4.10 -9.72
CA GLY A 124 -19.78 -3.45 -10.93
C GLY A 124 -18.80 -2.32 -10.64
N ASP A 125 -18.55 -1.97 -9.38
CA ASP A 125 -17.60 -0.91 -9.05
C ASP A 125 -16.17 -1.38 -9.31
N VAL A 126 -15.38 -0.48 -9.88
CA VAL A 126 -13.97 -0.71 -10.20
C VAL A 126 -13.14 0.29 -9.41
N PHE A 127 -12.11 -0.22 -8.73
CA PHE A 127 -11.18 0.59 -7.98
C PHE A 127 -9.74 0.28 -8.41
N HIS A 128 -8.83 1.19 -8.04
CA HIS A 128 -7.42 1.06 -8.32
C HIS A 128 -6.67 0.99 -7.00
N TYR A 129 -5.92 -0.09 -6.81
CA TYR A 129 -5.12 -0.33 -5.61
C TYR A 129 -3.65 -0.27 -5.97
N TRP A 130 -2.90 0.42 -5.12
CA TRP A 130 -1.45 0.36 -5.11
C TRP A 130 -1.02 -0.28 -3.79
N LEU A 131 -0.70 -1.57 -3.85
CA LEU A 131 -0.52 -2.43 -2.69
C LEU A 131 0.86 -2.26 -2.08
N GLN A 132 1.00 -1.22 -1.26
CA GLN A 132 2.19 -1.03 -0.46
C GLN A 132 2.25 -2.05 0.68
N ARG A 133 3.39 -2.73 0.80
CA ARG A 133 3.64 -3.70 1.88
C ARG A 133 4.47 -3.04 2.98
N GLY A 134 3.87 -2.93 4.16
CA GLY A 134 4.55 -2.53 5.39
C GLY A 134 5.15 -3.73 6.12
N THR A 135 5.79 -3.47 7.25
CA THR A 135 6.14 -4.56 8.20
C THR A 135 4.91 -5.00 8.97
N THR A 136 4.85 -6.27 9.39
CA THR A 136 3.80 -6.70 10.30
C THR A 136 3.85 -5.89 11.59
N TRP A 137 2.68 -5.46 12.07
CA TRP A 137 2.54 -4.79 13.34
C TRP A 137 2.95 -5.72 14.49
N GLU A 138 3.77 -5.19 15.40
CA GLU A 138 4.27 -5.88 16.59
C GLU A 138 3.90 -5.06 17.84
N PRO A 139 3.34 -5.70 18.88
CA PRO A 139 3.03 -5.01 20.12
C PRO A 139 4.31 -4.50 20.79
N GLY A 140 4.29 -3.24 21.26
CA GLY A 140 5.42 -2.63 21.98
C GLY A 140 6.59 -2.17 21.09
N LYS A 141 6.54 -2.41 19.77
CA LYS A 141 7.50 -1.86 18.83
C LYS A 141 7.22 -0.38 18.59
N ILE A 142 8.28 0.41 18.62
CA ILE A 142 8.21 1.82 18.24
C ILE A 142 8.31 1.92 16.73
N TYR A 143 7.34 2.58 16.14
CA TYR A 143 7.30 2.93 14.74
C TYR A 143 7.48 4.44 14.63
N LEU A 144 8.24 4.88 13.63
CA LEU A 144 8.39 6.31 13.36
C LEU A 144 7.23 6.81 12.49
N PRO A 145 6.93 8.12 12.49
CA PRO A 145 5.95 8.70 11.59
C PRO A 145 6.23 8.31 10.13
N GLY A 146 5.18 8.03 9.37
CA GLY A 146 5.25 7.55 8.00
C GLY A 146 5.54 6.05 7.87
N SER A 147 5.82 5.33 8.96
CA SER A 147 5.99 3.87 8.94
C SER A 147 4.72 3.19 8.47
N LEU A 148 4.85 2.30 7.49
CA LEU A 148 3.75 1.49 7.00
C LEU A 148 3.72 0.15 7.75
N VAL A 149 2.57 -0.20 8.31
CA VAL A 149 2.37 -1.45 9.04
C VAL A 149 1.14 -2.22 8.55
N THR A 150 1.24 -3.54 8.54
CA THR A 150 0.09 -4.42 8.26
C THR A 150 -0.34 -5.13 9.55
N PRO A 151 -1.64 -5.31 9.82
CA PRO A 151 -2.07 -5.99 11.03
C PRO A 151 -1.60 -7.45 11.09
N THR A 152 -1.36 -7.97 12.29
CA THR A 152 -0.95 -9.37 12.51
C THR A 152 -1.94 -10.37 11.89
N ALA A 153 -3.23 -10.05 11.92
CA ALA A 153 -4.27 -10.72 11.15
C ALA A 153 -4.59 -9.85 9.91
N PRO A 154 -4.15 -10.21 8.70
CA PRO A 154 -4.31 -9.36 7.53
C PRO A 154 -5.78 -9.04 7.24
N ASN A 155 -6.11 -7.76 7.11
CA ASN A 155 -7.44 -7.29 6.75
C ASN A 155 -7.51 -6.67 5.35
N GLY A 156 -6.40 -6.71 4.61
CA GLY A 156 -6.29 -6.14 3.26
C GLY A 156 -5.96 -4.65 3.22
N ILE A 157 -5.60 -4.05 4.36
CA ILE A 157 -5.24 -2.63 4.47
C ILE A 157 -3.90 -2.52 5.20
N ALA A 158 -3.05 -1.63 4.72
CA ALA A 158 -1.87 -1.17 5.43
C ALA A 158 -2.16 0.18 6.09
N TYR A 159 -1.62 0.37 7.29
CA TYR A 159 -1.78 1.58 8.08
C TYR A 159 -0.47 2.35 8.03
N GLN A 160 -0.54 3.64 7.69
CA GLN A 160 0.59 4.54 7.84
C GLN A 160 0.47 5.21 9.20
N LEU A 161 1.52 5.11 10.01
CA LEU A 161 1.55 5.78 11.30
C LEU A 161 1.66 7.29 11.08
N ASP A 162 0.70 8.01 11.63
CA ASP A 162 0.80 9.45 11.80
C ASP A 162 1.67 9.76 13.02
N SER A 163 2.36 10.91 13.06
CA SER A 163 3.21 11.23 14.21
C SER A 163 2.42 11.33 15.50
N GLY A 164 1.14 11.73 15.40
CA GLY A 164 0.27 11.93 16.56
C GLY A 164 0.78 13.01 17.49
N THR A 165 1.77 13.78 17.05
CA THR A 165 2.39 14.89 17.77
C THR A 165 1.59 16.18 17.58
N GLU A 166 0.67 16.24 16.60
CA GLU A 166 -0.09 17.45 16.27
C GLU A 166 -1.06 17.88 17.38
N GLN A 167 -1.37 16.97 18.32
CA GLN A 167 -2.19 17.27 19.49
C GLN A 167 -1.42 17.99 20.61
N PHE A 168 -0.08 18.01 20.56
CA PHE A 168 0.75 18.61 21.59
C PHE A 168 1.26 19.99 21.16
N GLN A 169 1.59 20.81 22.15
CA GLN A 169 2.11 22.15 21.89
C GLN A 169 3.53 22.07 21.32
N VAL A 170 3.78 22.78 20.22
CA VAL A 170 5.14 22.97 19.70
C VAL A 170 6.01 23.69 20.74
N TRP A 171 7.28 23.33 20.81
CA TRP A 171 8.25 24.00 21.68
C TRP A 171 8.35 25.47 21.31
N VAL A 172 8.35 26.32 22.34
CA VAL A 172 8.48 27.77 22.22
C VAL A 172 9.51 28.23 23.23
N ARG A 173 10.40 29.14 22.83
CA ARG A 173 11.47 29.69 23.68
C ARG A 173 10.93 30.50 24.87
N ASN A 174 11.62 30.46 26.01
CA ASN A 174 11.35 31.27 27.22
C ASN A 174 9.92 31.17 27.81
N VAL A 175 9.19 30.11 27.50
CA VAL A 175 7.82 29.88 28.00
C VAL A 175 7.88 29.13 29.32
N ALA A 176 7.06 29.53 30.30
CA ALA A 176 6.97 28.84 31.58
C ALA A 176 6.61 27.36 31.39
N ARG A 177 7.27 26.48 32.15
CA ARG A 177 7.07 25.03 32.09
C ARG A 177 6.76 24.48 33.47
N ALA A 178 5.76 23.62 33.56
CA ALA A 178 5.40 22.89 34.76
C ALA A 178 5.68 21.39 34.59
N LEU A 179 5.85 20.70 35.72
CA LEU A 179 6.00 19.25 35.73
C LEU A 179 4.78 18.59 35.03
N GLY A 180 5.04 17.71 34.07
CA GLY A 180 4.01 17.04 33.29
C GLY A 180 3.59 17.74 32.00
N ASP A 181 4.05 18.97 31.74
CA ASP A 181 3.85 19.64 30.45
C ASP A 181 4.41 18.78 29.31
N LYS A 182 3.67 18.71 28.20
CA LYS A 182 4.07 17.97 27.00
C LYS A 182 4.33 18.93 25.85
N VAL A 183 5.48 18.77 25.22
CA VAL A 183 5.88 19.58 24.07
C VAL A 183 6.42 18.72 22.94
N VAL A 184 6.35 19.23 21.73
CA VAL A 184 6.95 18.60 20.55
C VAL A 184 7.97 19.55 19.91
N PRO A 185 8.99 19.04 19.21
CA PRO A 185 9.96 19.89 18.53
C PRO A 185 9.33 20.79 17.46
N THR A 186 10.00 21.88 17.10
CA THR A 186 9.57 22.74 15.97
C THR A 186 9.64 22.01 14.63
N THR A 187 10.57 21.06 14.50
CA THR A 187 10.61 20.09 13.40
C THR A 187 10.22 18.74 13.94
N ASP A 188 9.02 18.28 13.61
CA ASP A 188 8.48 17.02 14.12
C ASP A 188 9.44 15.85 13.87
N ASN A 189 9.82 15.18 14.95
CA ASN A 189 10.71 14.03 14.95
C ASN A 189 9.98 12.74 15.37
N GLY A 190 8.66 12.79 15.53
CA GLY A 190 7.83 11.66 15.95
C GLY A 190 7.77 11.42 17.46
N TYR A 191 8.34 12.30 18.27
CA TYR A 191 8.30 12.20 19.73
C TYR A 191 7.66 13.44 20.36
N TYR A 192 6.94 13.22 21.46
CA TYR A 192 6.63 14.27 22.42
C TYR A 192 7.52 14.11 23.66
N TYR A 193 7.82 15.23 24.30
CA TYR A 193 8.67 15.32 25.47
C TYR A 193 7.85 15.79 26.65
N THR A 194 7.96 15.09 27.77
CA THR A 194 7.28 15.46 29.01
C THR A 194 8.28 16.10 29.95
N VAL A 195 7.94 17.24 30.54
CA VAL A 195 8.76 17.87 31.57
C VAL A 195 8.73 16.96 32.80
N THR A 196 9.86 16.31 33.09
CA THR A 196 10.02 15.39 34.23
C THR A 196 10.65 16.04 35.45
N ASP A 197 11.26 17.21 35.27
CA ASP A 197 11.88 17.97 36.35
C ASP A 197 11.87 19.46 36.02
N ALA A 198 11.77 20.31 37.05
CA ALA A 198 11.71 21.76 36.91
C ALA A 198 12.31 22.43 38.15
N PHE A 199 13.35 23.26 37.94
CA PHE A 199 14.08 23.93 39.01
C PHE A 199 13.99 25.45 38.92
N GLY A 200 14.09 26.11 40.08
CA GLY A 200 14.10 27.56 40.20
C GLY A 200 12.73 28.19 40.47
N PRO A 201 12.69 29.51 40.74
CA PRO A 201 11.46 30.21 41.10
C PRO A 201 10.50 30.41 39.91
N ALA A 202 10.98 30.30 38.67
CA ALA A 202 10.20 30.48 37.46
C ALA A 202 10.72 29.58 36.31
N PRO A 203 10.54 28.25 36.42
CA PRO A 203 11.03 27.29 35.44
C PRO A 203 10.42 27.54 34.06
N ARG A 204 11.25 27.47 33.01
CA ARG A 204 10.90 27.84 31.64
C ARG A 204 11.78 27.13 30.63
N SER A 205 11.33 27.05 29.37
CA SER A 205 12.15 26.59 28.25
C SER A 205 13.31 27.55 27.97
N GLY A 206 14.36 27.04 27.31
CA GLY A 206 15.54 27.81 26.98
C GLY A 206 15.30 28.91 25.94
N ALA A 207 16.32 29.73 25.69
CA ALA A 207 16.29 30.76 24.64
C ALA A 207 16.43 30.16 23.22
N THR A 208 17.03 28.97 23.13
CA THR A 208 17.27 28.19 21.91
C THR A 208 16.70 26.80 22.10
N GLU A 209 16.09 26.25 21.05
CA GLU A 209 15.55 24.89 21.10
C GLU A 209 16.66 23.87 21.32
N PRO A 210 16.48 22.90 22.22
CA PRO A 210 17.48 21.86 22.44
C PRO A 210 17.57 20.90 21.25
N SER A 211 18.69 20.18 21.17
CA SER A 211 18.76 19.00 20.31
C SER A 211 17.93 17.87 20.94
N TRP A 212 16.79 17.57 20.35
CA TRP A 212 15.85 16.60 20.88
C TRP A 212 16.34 15.15 20.69
N PRO A 213 16.44 14.36 21.77
CA PRO A 213 16.86 12.97 21.64
C PRO A 213 15.75 12.13 21.00
N THR A 214 16.09 11.31 20.02
CA THR A 214 15.14 10.45 19.26
C THR A 214 15.15 8.99 19.74
N SER A 215 15.59 8.78 20.98
CA SER A 215 15.60 7.48 21.65
C SER A 215 14.53 7.46 22.75
N PRO A 216 13.73 6.39 22.87
CA PRO A 216 12.72 6.27 23.91
C PRO A 216 13.30 6.40 25.31
N GLY A 217 12.67 7.21 26.15
CA GLY A 217 13.07 7.43 27.53
C GLY A 217 14.35 8.27 27.71
N ALA A 218 14.98 8.72 26.62
CA ALA A 218 16.08 9.67 26.70
C ALA A 218 15.59 11.02 27.22
N THR A 219 16.45 11.68 27.98
CA THR A 219 16.18 12.98 28.59
C THR A 219 17.11 14.02 27.99
N VAL A 220 16.63 15.26 27.92
CA VAL A 220 17.43 16.43 27.57
C VAL A 220 17.21 17.49 28.63
N PHE A 221 18.28 18.17 28.99
CA PHE A 221 18.23 19.31 29.90
C PHE A 221 18.20 20.59 29.09
N GLU A 222 17.27 21.46 29.43
CA GLU A 222 17.24 22.84 28.98
C GLU A 222 17.60 23.74 30.15
N ASP A 223 18.29 24.84 29.86
CA ASP A 223 18.59 25.87 30.84
C ASP A 223 18.16 27.24 30.31
N SER A 224 17.77 28.12 31.24
CA SER A 224 17.39 29.49 30.96
C SER A 224 17.98 30.41 32.03
N ASP A 225 19.08 31.07 31.69
CA ASP A 225 19.73 32.09 32.55
C ASP A 225 18.96 33.43 32.62
N VAL A 226 17.72 33.47 32.11
CA VAL A 226 16.96 34.73 32.03
C VAL A 226 16.14 34.94 33.31
N ALA A 227 16.70 35.70 34.25
CA ALA A 227 16.05 36.04 35.53
C ALA A 227 14.71 36.80 35.35
N ASN A 228 14.51 37.49 34.22
CA ASN A 228 13.28 38.21 33.85
C ASN A 228 13.16 38.28 32.32
N PRO A 229 12.50 37.33 31.65
CA PRO A 229 12.29 37.42 30.21
C PRO A 229 11.16 38.40 29.91
N THR A 230 11.35 39.23 28.88
CA THR A 230 10.25 39.91 28.21
C THR A 230 9.21 38.88 27.76
N PRO A 231 7.93 39.03 28.13
CA PRO A 231 6.87 38.20 27.60
C PRO A 231 6.92 38.24 26.06
N ILE A 232 7.05 37.08 25.43
CA ILE A 232 6.80 36.99 24.00
C ILE A 232 5.29 37.08 23.85
N ALA A 233 4.81 38.00 23.01
CA ALA A 233 3.40 38.05 22.64
C ALA A 233 3.01 36.64 22.19
N GLY A 234 2.02 36.04 22.86
CA GLY A 234 1.53 34.72 22.45
C GLY A 234 1.26 34.76 20.96
N GLU A 235 1.77 33.78 20.22
CA GLU A 235 1.33 33.61 18.85
C GLU A 235 -0.18 33.44 18.90
N GLN A 236 -0.90 34.47 18.45
CA GLN A 236 -2.30 34.28 18.15
C GLN A 236 -2.32 33.13 17.16
N SER A 237 -3.06 32.06 17.49
CA SER A 237 -3.54 31.10 16.51
C SER A 237 -4.18 31.92 15.39
N GLY A 238 -3.39 32.15 14.34
CA GLY A 238 -3.72 33.03 13.24
C GLY A 238 -4.69 32.29 12.33
N ASN A 239 -5.92 32.07 12.79
CA ASN A 239 -7.04 31.77 11.89
C ASN A 239 -7.42 32.99 11.03
N GLN A 240 -6.60 34.04 11.04
CA GLN A 240 -6.75 35.21 10.20
C GLN A 240 -5.53 35.31 9.28
N LEU A 241 -5.77 35.12 7.98
CA LEU A 241 -4.80 35.40 6.94
C LEU A 241 -4.26 36.83 7.12
N PRO A 242 -2.96 37.08 6.84
CA PRO A 242 -2.43 38.44 6.80
C PRO A 242 -3.33 39.32 5.91
N PRO A 243 -3.58 40.58 6.29
CA PRO A 243 -4.48 41.48 5.55
C PRO A 243 -4.07 41.69 4.08
N ASP A 244 -2.82 41.38 3.76
CA ASP A 244 -2.19 41.52 2.44
C ASP A 244 -2.44 40.30 1.55
N VAL A 245 -2.93 39.19 2.10
CA VAL A 245 -3.27 37.98 1.36
C VAL A 245 -4.73 38.07 0.92
N THR A 246 -4.92 38.40 -0.35
CA THR A 246 -6.21 38.36 -1.03
C THR A 246 -6.46 36.96 -1.58
N ASP A 247 -7.67 36.44 -1.41
CA ASP A 247 -8.07 35.23 -2.12
C ASP A 247 -8.18 35.50 -3.64
N ARG A 248 -8.41 34.45 -4.44
CA ARG A 248 -8.58 34.56 -5.90
C ARG A 248 -9.71 35.53 -6.31
N TYR A 249 -10.60 35.90 -5.40
CA TYR A 249 -11.74 36.79 -5.61
C TYR A 249 -11.57 38.16 -4.94
N GLY A 250 -10.36 38.48 -4.45
CA GLY A 250 -10.02 39.80 -3.91
C GLY A 250 -10.53 40.07 -2.49
N SER A 251 -11.02 39.08 -1.76
CA SER A 251 -11.44 39.26 -0.36
C SER A 251 -10.24 39.13 0.58
N SER A 252 -9.93 40.20 1.30
CA SER A 252 -8.91 40.22 2.37
C SER A 252 -9.59 40.16 3.75
N GLY A 253 -9.15 39.24 4.61
CA GLY A 253 -9.60 39.19 6.01
C GLY A 253 -10.98 38.52 6.17
N GLY A 254 -11.04 37.53 7.05
CA GLY A 254 -12.21 36.67 7.23
C GLY A 254 -13.48 37.41 7.62
N ASN A 255 -14.34 37.67 6.64
CA ASN A 255 -15.79 37.60 6.81
C ASN A 255 -16.44 37.35 5.46
N SER A 256 -16.84 36.11 5.20
CA SER A 256 -17.64 35.78 4.02
C SER A 256 -19.01 36.46 4.16
N PRO A 257 -19.49 37.21 3.14
CA PRO A 257 -20.80 37.86 3.17
C PRO A 257 -21.97 36.86 3.22
N TRP A 258 -21.71 35.55 3.07
CA TRP A 258 -22.72 34.50 3.05
C TRP A 258 -23.08 33.94 4.43
N ARG A 259 -22.36 34.31 5.51
CA ARG A 259 -22.66 33.82 6.87
C ARG A 259 -23.84 34.50 7.57
N ASN A 260 -24.39 35.59 7.03
CA ASN A 260 -25.46 36.37 7.69
C ASN A 260 -26.89 36.05 7.19
N MET A 261 -27.10 35.05 6.33
CA MET A 261 -28.44 34.76 5.79
C MET A 261 -29.31 33.82 6.66
N ASN A 262 -28.85 33.35 7.82
CA ASN A 262 -29.60 32.38 8.64
C ASN A 262 -30.36 32.96 9.84
N ASN A 263 -30.50 34.29 9.98
CA ASN A 263 -31.18 34.90 11.13
C ASN A 263 -32.32 35.88 10.78
N GLN A 264 -32.95 35.74 9.61
CA GLN A 264 -34.14 36.53 9.23
C GLN A 264 -35.32 35.66 8.80
N GLU A 265 -35.67 34.63 9.56
CA GLU A 265 -37.02 34.01 9.53
C GLU A 265 -37.41 33.57 10.94
N ALA A 266 -37.70 34.55 11.80
CA ALA A 266 -38.44 34.35 13.05
C ALA A 266 -38.93 35.71 13.59
N GLN A 267 -39.88 36.33 12.89
CA GLN A 267 -40.90 37.23 13.44
C GLN A 267 -42.19 37.08 12.64
#